data_AF-A0A835AH92-F1
#
_entry.id   AF-A0A835AH92-F1
#
_cell.length_a   1.000
_cell.length_b   1.000
_cell.length_c   1.000
_cell.angle_alpha   90.00
_cell.angle_beta   90.00
_cell.angle_gamma   90.00
#
_symmetry.space_group_name_H-M   'P 1'
#
loop_
_entity.id
_entity.type
_entity.pdbx_description
1 polymer ?
#
loop_
_entity_poly.entity_id
_entity_poly.type
_entity_poly.pdbx_seq_one_letter_code
_entity_poly.pdbx_strand_id
1 'polypeptide(L)'
;MSVEVANLPPSIKTLEIRWCSNLRSLSGQLDALQTLWIDLCIKLKSLESCLGSLPSLEALYLNDCNGLESLPNGPQAYSSLRDLTIKNCPGIKLLPPSLQQRLDHLKKKNLDGCYEGNLQLFSISFNKIDQELD
;
A
#
# COMPACT_ATOMS: atom_id res chain seq x y z
N MET A 1 -21.02 13.19 -7.79
CA MET A 1 -20.06 12.97 -8.88
C MET A 1 -18.87 12.20 -8.31
N SER A 2 -18.54 11.07 -8.91
CA SER A 2 -17.32 10.29 -8.60
C SER A 2 -16.16 10.95 -9.30
N VAL A 3 -15.06 11.24 -8.60
CA VAL A 3 -13.84 11.77 -9.23
C VAL A 3 -12.83 10.64 -9.35
N GLU A 4 -12.32 10.47 -10.57
CA GLU A 4 -11.18 9.61 -10.88
C GLU A 4 -10.04 10.51 -11.35
N VAL A 5 -8.82 10.20 -10.90
CA VAL A 5 -7.60 10.78 -11.49
C VAL A 5 -7.02 9.72 -12.41
N ALA A 6 -7.01 10.00 -13.71
CA ALA A 6 -6.52 9.12 -14.76
C ALA A 6 -5.40 9.79 -15.57
N ASN A 7 -4.63 9.00 -16.32
CA ASN A 7 -3.61 9.45 -17.27
C ASN A 7 -2.47 10.28 -16.64
N LEU A 8 -2.05 9.91 -15.43
CA LEU A 8 -0.85 10.50 -14.83
C LEU A 8 0.39 10.21 -15.70
N PRO A 9 1.30 11.17 -15.84
CA PRO A 9 2.45 11.02 -16.73
C PRO A 9 3.42 9.95 -16.18
N PRO A 10 3.99 9.11 -17.05
CA PRO A 10 4.85 7.99 -16.64
C PRO A 10 6.18 8.43 -16.01
N SER A 11 6.56 9.70 -16.17
CA SER A 11 7.77 10.29 -15.60
C SER A 11 7.58 10.83 -14.18
N ILE A 12 6.37 10.76 -13.61
CA ILE A 12 6.10 11.31 -12.29
C ILE A 12 6.88 10.52 -11.23
N LYS A 13 7.64 11.25 -10.41
CA LYS A 13 8.44 10.67 -9.31
C LYS A 13 7.77 10.81 -7.96
N THR A 14 7.00 11.88 -7.78
CA THR A 14 6.32 12.20 -6.54
C THR A 14 4.86 12.51 -6.84
N LEU A 15 3.96 11.83 -6.16
CA LEU A 15 2.53 12.06 -6.25
C LEU A 15 2.01 12.30 -4.84
N GLU A 16 1.41 13.47 -4.64
CA GLU A 16 0.75 13.82 -3.39
C GLU A 16 -0.73 14.09 -3.65
N ILE A 17 -1.58 13.37 -2.92
CA ILE A 17 -3.03 13.51 -2.98
C ILE A 17 -3.51 13.80 -1.56
N ARG A 18 -3.96 15.03 -1.33
CA ARG A 18 -4.39 15.48 0.00
C ARG A 18 -5.80 16.06 -0.06
N TRP A 19 -6.63 15.73 0.93
CA TRP A 19 -7.98 16.26 1.10
C TRP A 19 -8.95 15.99 -0.07
N CYS A 20 -8.69 14.94 -0.87
CA CYS A 20 -9.53 14.56 -2.00
C CYS A 20 -10.70 13.66 -1.57
N SER A 21 -11.67 14.24 -0.83
CA SER A 21 -12.80 13.49 -0.23
C SER A 21 -13.78 12.83 -1.21
N ASN A 22 -13.70 13.15 -2.50
CA ASN A 22 -14.52 12.55 -3.57
C ASN A 22 -13.73 11.64 -4.51
N LEU A 23 -12.42 11.54 -4.35
CA LEU A 23 -11.59 10.62 -5.13
C LEU A 23 -11.96 9.19 -4.77
N ARG A 24 -12.27 8.37 -5.78
CA ARG A 24 -12.63 6.95 -5.57
C ARG A 24 -11.58 5.98 -6.08
N SER A 25 -10.88 6.37 -7.12
CA SER A 25 -9.86 5.58 -7.80
C SER A 25 -8.79 6.48 -8.37
N LEU A 26 -7.60 5.89 -8.52
CA LEU A 26 -6.47 6.43 -9.24
C LEU A 26 -6.21 5.48 -10.42
N SER A 27 -5.73 5.98 -11.55
CA SER A 27 -5.30 5.16 -12.69
C SER A 27 -4.17 5.85 -13.45
N GLY A 28 -3.20 5.09 -13.93
CA GLY A 28 -2.04 5.60 -14.64
C GLY A 28 -0.87 4.63 -14.62
N GLN A 29 0.10 4.83 -15.52
CA GLN A 29 1.36 4.10 -15.51
C GLN A 29 2.35 4.84 -14.62
N LEU A 30 2.68 4.26 -13.46
CA LEU A 30 3.44 4.94 -12.39
C LEU A 30 4.76 4.23 -12.10
N ASP A 31 5.39 3.68 -13.13
CA ASP A 31 6.60 2.86 -13.02
C ASP A 31 7.80 3.63 -12.47
N ALA A 32 7.85 4.95 -12.71
CA ALA A 32 8.89 5.85 -12.20
C ALA A 32 8.55 6.49 -10.85
N LEU A 33 7.37 6.20 -10.27
CA LEU A 33 6.94 6.81 -9.02
C LEU A 33 7.82 6.32 -7.88
N GLN A 34 8.47 7.25 -7.19
CA GLN A 34 9.36 7.02 -6.06
C GLN A 34 8.69 7.34 -4.72
N THR A 35 7.76 8.29 -4.70
CA THR A 35 7.06 8.72 -3.48
C THR A 35 5.58 8.88 -3.74
N LEU A 36 4.78 8.21 -2.92
CA LEU A 36 3.32 8.34 -2.91
C LEU A 36 2.86 8.81 -1.53
N TRP A 37 2.22 9.97 -1.49
CA TRP A 37 1.54 10.49 -0.31
C TRP A 37 0.04 10.57 -0.55
N ILE A 38 -0.74 9.91 0.29
CA ILE A 38 -2.21 10.04 0.27
C ILE A 38 -2.69 10.37 1.68
N ASP A 39 -3.42 11.47 1.79
CA ASP A 39 -3.89 12.02 3.05
C ASP A 39 -5.36 12.44 2.96
N LEU A 40 -6.16 12.08 3.96
CA LEU A 40 -7.57 12.48 4.11
C LEU A 40 -8.44 12.20 2.87
N CYS A 41 -8.18 11.07 2.19
CA CYS A 41 -8.92 10.62 1.00
C CYS A 41 -9.95 9.56 1.37
N ILE A 42 -10.99 9.96 2.11
CA ILE A 42 -11.93 9.04 2.78
C ILE A 42 -12.79 8.16 1.86
N LYS A 43 -12.93 8.50 0.57
CA LYS A 43 -13.70 7.71 -0.42
C LYS A 43 -12.82 6.91 -1.38
N LEU A 44 -11.50 7.03 -1.29
CA LEU A 44 -10.58 6.26 -2.12
C LEU A 44 -10.68 4.80 -1.70
N LYS A 45 -11.08 3.91 -2.62
CA LYS A 45 -11.39 2.52 -2.27
C LYS A 45 -10.24 1.55 -2.50
N SER A 46 -9.47 1.77 -3.56
CA SER A 46 -8.46 0.82 -3.99
C SER A 46 -7.32 1.54 -4.66
N LEU A 47 -6.14 0.97 -4.45
CA LEU A 47 -4.91 1.32 -5.13
C LEU A 47 -4.44 0.20 -6.09
N GLU A 48 -5.13 -0.94 -6.16
CA GLU A 48 -4.71 -2.10 -6.98
C GLU A 48 -4.74 -1.82 -8.49
N SER A 49 -5.74 -1.07 -8.96
CA SER A 49 -5.92 -0.77 -10.39
C SER A 49 -4.90 0.21 -10.97
N CYS A 50 -4.13 0.90 -10.12
CA CYS A 50 -3.27 2.03 -10.51
C CYS A 50 -1.78 1.72 -10.47
N LEU A 51 -1.37 0.58 -9.90
CA LEU A 51 -0.05 0.44 -9.31
C LEU A 51 0.47 -1.01 -9.38
N GLY A 52 0.08 -1.74 -10.44
CA GLY A 52 0.24 -3.20 -10.55
C GLY A 52 1.62 -3.76 -10.19
N SER A 53 2.70 -2.97 -10.29
CA SER A 53 4.03 -3.38 -9.81
C SER A 53 4.82 -2.33 -9.03
N LEU A 54 4.50 -1.03 -9.08
CA LEU A 54 5.23 0.07 -8.40
C LEU A 54 6.73 -0.21 -8.15
N PRO A 55 7.50 -0.55 -9.21
CA PRO A 55 8.82 -1.15 -9.03
C PRO A 55 9.81 -0.14 -8.45
N SER A 56 9.60 1.15 -8.70
CA SER A 56 10.47 2.23 -8.24
C SER A 56 10.02 2.89 -6.94
N LEU A 57 8.90 2.44 -6.33
CA LEU A 57 8.36 3.13 -5.16
C LEU A 57 9.28 2.93 -3.95
N GLU A 58 9.85 4.02 -3.45
CA GLU A 58 10.77 4.05 -2.30
C GLU A 58 10.06 4.45 -1.01
N ALA A 59 9.01 5.28 -1.10
CA ALA A 59 8.29 5.78 0.06
C ALA A 59 6.76 5.78 -0.16
N LEU A 60 6.04 5.18 0.79
CA LEU A 60 4.58 5.11 0.82
C LEU A 60 4.04 5.70 2.12
N TYR A 61 3.22 6.74 2.02
CA TYR A 61 2.57 7.38 3.16
C TYR A 61 1.06 7.41 2.93
N LEU A 62 0.33 6.70 3.78
CA LEU A 62 -1.14 6.65 3.77
C LEU A 62 -1.64 7.12 5.14
N ASN A 63 -2.37 8.23 5.16
CA ASN A 63 -2.94 8.79 6.39
C ASN A 63 -4.44 9.06 6.21
N ASP A 64 -5.25 8.69 7.19
CA ASP A 64 -6.67 9.03 7.28
C ASP A 64 -7.49 8.64 6.01
N CYS A 65 -7.12 7.51 5.39
CA CYS A 65 -7.77 6.96 4.20
C CYS A 65 -8.80 5.89 4.58
N ASN A 66 -9.88 6.32 5.23
CA ASN A 66 -10.86 5.41 5.85
C ASN A 66 -11.53 4.41 4.90
N GLY A 67 -11.74 4.81 3.65
CA GLY A 67 -12.38 3.97 2.63
C GLY A 67 -11.43 3.05 1.87
N LEU A 68 -10.10 3.13 2.11
CA LEU A 68 -9.12 2.39 1.34
C LEU A 68 -9.09 0.94 1.79
N GLU A 69 -9.53 0.02 0.94
CA GLU A 69 -9.73 -1.39 1.26
C GLU A 69 -8.59 -2.28 0.72
N SER A 70 -8.04 -1.95 -0.45
CA SER A 70 -6.99 -2.75 -1.09
C SER A 70 -5.78 -1.95 -1.57
N LEU A 71 -4.62 -2.59 -1.46
CA LEU A 71 -3.30 -2.10 -1.86
C LEU A 71 -2.72 -2.99 -2.96
N PRO A 72 -1.80 -2.48 -3.79
CA PRO A 72 -1.13 -3.26 -4.84
C PRO A 72 -0.50 -4.54 -4.32
N ASN A 73 -0.63 -5.64 -5.07
CA ASN A 73 -0.07 -6.94 -4.72
C ASN A 73 0.62 -7.69 -5.87
N GLY A 74 1.06 -6.98 -6.91
CA GLY A 74 1.74 -7.64 -8.03
C GLY A 74 3.16 -8.12 -7.69
N PRO A 75 3.77 -8.94 -8.57
CA PRO A 75 5.00 -9.69 -8.29
C PRO A 75 6.25 -8.82 -8.03
N GLN A 76 6.22 -7.52 -8.36
CA GLN A 76 7.31 -6.58 -8.08
C GLN A 76 6.89 -5.42 -7.18
N ALA A 77 5.65 -5.45 -6.67
CA ALA A 77 5.13 -4.42 -5.79
C ALA A 77 6.07 -4.23 -4.60
N TYR A 78 6.43 -2.97 -4.34
CA TYR A 78 7.25 -2.55 -3.19
C TYR A 78 8.70 -3.09 -3.18
N SER A 79 9.21 -3.62 -4.30
CA SER A 79 10.58 -4.13 -4.40
C SER A 79 11.67 -3.06 -4.16
N SER A 80 11.33 -1.77 -4.29
CA SER A 80 12.22 -0.64 -3.94
C SER A 80 11.86 0.05 -2.62
N LEU A 81 10.78 -0.36 -1.96
CA LEU A 81 10.22 0.36 -0.82
C LEU A 81 11.19 0.35 0.36
N ARG A 82 11.41 1.51 0.97
CA ARG A 82 12.28 1.69 2.14
C ARG A 82 11.56 2.35 3.29
N ASP A 83 10.61 3.23 3.00
CA ASP A 83 9.86 3.98 4.01
C ASP A 83 8.36 3.69 3.85
N LEU A 84 7.72 3.24 4.93
CA LEU A 84 6.29 2.95 4.98
C LEU A 84 5.65 3.65 6.17
N THR A 85 4.57 4.37 5.92
CA THR A 85 3.63 4.84 6.94
C THR A 85 2.20 4.51 6.54
N ILE A 86 1.46 3.85 7.42
CA ILE A 86 0.02 3.64 7.29
C ILE A 86 -0.61 3.99 8.63
N LYS A 87 -1.38 5.09 8.66
CA LYS A 87 -2.06 5.60 9.85
C LYS A 87 -3.51 5.95 9.58
N ASN A 88 -4.37 5.65 10.53
CA ASN A 88 -5.81 5.87 10.50
C ASN A 88 -6.45 5.38 9.18
N CYS A 89 -6.10 4.18 8.72
CA CYS A 89 -6.63 3.60 7.48
C CYS A 89 -7.47 2.33 7.74
N PRO A 90 -8.55 2.40 8.55
CA PRO A 90 -9.28 1.22 9.04
C PRO A 90 -9.92 0.34 7.94
N GLY A 91 -10.10 0.86 6.72
CA GLY A 91 -10.54 0.07 5.57
C GLY A 91 -9.53 -1.01 5.16
N ILE A 92 -8.23 -0.76 5.37
CA ILE A 92 -7.16 -1.72 5.10
C ILE A 92 -7.19 -2.73 6.23
N LYS A 93 -7.84 -3.87 6.02
CA LYS A 93 -7.94 -4.92 7.06
C LYS A 93 -6.68 -5.77 7.12
N LEU A 94 -6.05 -6.01 5.97
CA LEU A 94 -4.86 -6.85 5.82
C LEU A 94 -3.90 -6.18 4.85
N LEU A 95 -2.60 -6.29 5.13
CA LEU A 95 -1.57 -5.88 4.19
C LEU A 95 -1.42 -6.95 3.10
N PRO A 96 -1.16 -6.58 1.83
CA PRO A 96 -0.94 -7.56 0.77
C PRO A 96 0.37 -8.35 1.02
N PRO A 97 0.45 -9.64 0.63
CA PRO A 97 1.64 -10.48 0.82
C PRO A 97 2.96 -9.84 0.35
N SER A 98 2.95 -9.17 -0.80
CA SER A 98 4.13 -8.44 -1.32
C SER A 98 4.63 -7.34 -0.37
N LEU A 99 3.71 -6.59 0.25
CA LEU A 99 4.08 -5.57 1.24
C LEU A 99 4.56 -6.21 2.54
N GLN A 100 3.91 -7.30 2.98
CA GLN A 100 4.30 -8.03 4.18
C GLN A 100 5.73 -8.58 4.09
N GLN A 101 6.08 -9.23 2.96
CA GLN A 101 7.44 -9.71 2.68
C GLN A 101 8.49 -8.60 2.71
N ARG A 102 8.07 -7.35 2.50
CA ARG A 102 8.97 -6.19 2.50
C ARG A 102 9.20 -5.59 3.88
N LEU A 103 8.31 -5.83 4.85
CA LEU A 103 8.30 -5.10 6.13
C LEU A 103 9.61 -5.18 6.92
N ASP A 104 10.27 -6.33 6.91
CA ASP A 104 11.52 -6.56 7.65
C ASP A 104 12.75 -5.93 6.98
N HIS A 105 12.60 -5.47 5.74
CA HIS A 105 13.66 -4.83 4.95
C HIS A 105 13.49 -3.31 4.87
N LEU A 106 12.47 -2.75 5.52
CA LEU A 106 12.22 -1.31 5.53
C LEU A 106 13.23 -0.58 6.42
N LYS A 107 13.67 0.59 5.96
CA LYS A 107 14.47 1.52 6.78
C LYS A 107 13.61 2.21 7.83
N LYS A 108 12.36 2.52 7.48
CA LYS A 108 11.38 3.15 8.38
C LYS A 108 10.02 2.49 8.19
N LYS A 109 9.43 2.08 9.31
CA LYS A 109 8.10 1.47 9.36
C LYS A 109 7.30 2.16 10.46
N ASN A 110 6.16 2.72 10.11
CA ASN A 110 5.20 3.30 11.04
C ASN A 110 3.80 2.82 10.67
N LEU A 111 3.32 1.79 11.36
CA LEU A 111 2.00 1.22 11.15
C LEU A 111 1.18 1.43 12.42
N ASP A 112 -0.11 1.69 12.29
CA ASP A 112 -0.99 1.63 13.46
C ASP A 112 -0.98 0.23 14.10
N GLY A 113 -1.24 0.17 15.40
CA GLY A 113 -1.31 -1.09 16.16
C GLY A 113 -2.32 -2.10 15.61
N CYS A 114 -3.33 -1.65 14.83
CA CYS A 114 -4.27 -2.52 14.13
C CYS A 114 -3.59 -3.45 13.09
N TYR A 115 -2.43 -3.07 12.56
CA TYR A 115 -1.67 -3.87 11.60
C TYR A 115 -0.62 -4.77 12.24
N GLU A 116 -0.21 -4.46 13.47
CA GLU A 116 0.81 -5.23 14.20
C GLU A 116 0.31 -6.63 14.59
N GLY A 117 -0.99 -6.76 14.93
CA GLY A 117 -1.61 -8.05 15.27
C GLY A 117 -1.81 -9.02 14.10
N ASN A 118 -1.86 -8.51 12.86
CA ASN A 118 -2.05 -9.33 11.64
C ASN A 118 -0.75 -9.96 11.12
N LEU A 119 0.41 -9.47 11.56
CA LEU A 119 1.71 -10.05 11.19
C LEU A 119 1.97 -11.38 11.92
N GLN A 120 1.32 -11.62 13.05
CA GLN A 120 1.46 -12.85 13.83
C GLN A 120 0.68 -14.04 13.23
N LEU A 121 -0.37 -13.79 12.44
CA LEU A 121 -1.13 -14.87 11.78
C LEU A 121 -0.31 -15.56 10.68
N PHE A 122 0.52 -14.81 9.95
CA PHE A 122 1.45 -15.39 8.97
C PHE A 122 2.57 -16.21 9.64
N SER A 123 3.10 -15.75 10.77
CA SER A 123 4.09 -16.53 11.54
C SER A 123 3.54 -17.88 11.99
N ILE A 124 2.24 -17.98 12.30
CA ILE A 124 1.62 -19.25 12.70
C ILE A 124 1.32 -20.14 11.47
N SER A 125 0.92 -19.57 10.34
CA SER A 125 0.63 -20.33 9.12
C SER A 125 1.88 -20.95 8.48
N PHE A 126 3.05 -20.32 8.57
CA PHE A 126 4.31 -20.92 8.08
C PHE A 126 4.88 -21.97 9.04
N ASN A 127 4.82 -21.74 10.36
CA ASN A 127 5.30 -22.71 11.35
C ASN A 127 4.48 -24.01 11.42
N LYS A 128 3.31 -24.07 10.77
CA LYS A 128 2.47 -25.28 10.76
C LYS A 128 2.68 -26.19 9.56
N ILE A 129 3.35 -25.75 8.50
CA ILE A 129 3.58 -26.57 7.30
C ILE A 129 4.90 -27.35 7.41
N ASP A 130 5.86 -26.87 8.21
CA ASP A 130 7.16 -27.55 8.42
C ASP A 130 7.15 -28.58 9.57
N GLN A 131 6.00 -28.92 10.15
CA GLN A 131 5.88 -29.90 11.25
C GLN A 131 5.10 -31.19 10.92
N GLU A 132 4.77 -31.43 9.64
CA GLU A 132 4.05 -32.66 9.21
C GLU A 132 4.88 -33.57 8.29
N LEU A 133 6.22 -33.47 8.34
CA LEU A 133 7.15 -34.40 7.72
C LEU A 133 8.29 -34.74 8.70
N ASP A 134 7.95 -35.45 9.78
CA ASP A 134 8.83 -36.36 10.53
C ASP A 134 7.98 -37.42 11.26
#